data_AF-A0A090QLZ0-F1
#
_entry.id   AF-A0A090QLZ0-F1
#
_cell.length_a   1.000
_cell.length_b   1.000
_cell.length_c   1.000
_cell.angle_alpha   90.00
_cell.angle_beta   90.00
_cell.angle_gamma   90.00
#
_symmetry.space_group_name_H-M   'P 1'
#
loop_
_entity.id
_entity.type
_entity.pdbx_description
1 polymer ?
#
loop_
_entity_poly.entity_id
_entity_poly.type
_entity_poly.pdbx_seq_one_letter_code
_entity_poly.pdbx_strand_id
1 'polypeptide(L)' 'MAAMTFMTAMRAEGYDTCPMEGFDSVRAKQLLGLPHDAEITMIISCGTRSDDGIYSERHRVDADDVIFNH' A
#
# COMPACT_ATOMS: atom_id res chain seq x y z
N MET A 1 -1.23 -6.45 9.63
CA MET A 1 -1.32 -5.06 10.14
C MET A 1 -0.04 -4.23 9.98
N ALA A 2 1.13 -4.81 9.64
CA ALA A 2 2.36 -4.04 9.49
C ALA A 2 2.33 -2.99 8.34
N ALA A 3 1.72 -3.34 7.21
CA ALA A 3 1.69 -2.46 6.04
C ALA A 3 0.93 -1.16 6.25
N MET A 4 -0.25 -1.21 6.88
CA MET A 4 -1.02 0.00 7.20
C MET A 4 -0.21 0.92 8.11
N THR A 5 0.38 0.38 9.19
CA THR A 5 1.22 1.16 10.10
C THR A 5 2.40 1.80 9.38
N PHE A 6 3.08 1.05 8.52
CA PHE A 6 4.18 1.56 7.70
C PHE A 6 3.72 2.70 6.78
N MET A 7 2.62 2.52 6.04
CA MET A 7 2.08 3.55 5.15
C MET A 7 1.65 4.81 5.92
N THR A 8 1.04 4.66 7.11
CA THR A 8 0.70 5.80 7.97
C THR A 8 1.95 6.52 8.47
N ALA A 9 3.00 5.80 8.86
CA ALA A 9 4.26 6.39 9.29
C ALA A 9 4.96 7.16 8.16
N MET A 10 5.04 6.56 6.95
CA MET A 10 5.61 7.23 5.77
C MET A 10 4.87 8.54 5.45
N ARG A 11 3.54 8.54 5.58
CA ARG A 11 2.72 9.74 5.40
C ARG A 11 3.00 10.80 6.46
N ALA A 12 3.23 10.41 7.70
CA ALA A 12 3.60 11.34 8.77
C ALA A 12 4.96 12.01 8.49
N GLU A 13 5.89 11.28 7.87
CA GLU A 13 7.20 11.79 7.43
C GLU A 13 7.17 12.56 6.10
N GLY A 14 5.97 12.82 5.54
CA GLY A 14 5.81 13.60 4.30
C GLY A 14 6.05 12.82 3.01
N TYR A 15 6.13 11.49 3.07
CA TYR A 15 6.28 10.64 1.88
C TYR A 15 4.95 10.07 1.40
N ASP A 16 4.94 9.74 0.11
CA ASP A 16 3.86 9.02 -0.56
C ASP A 16 4.16 7.53 -0.64
N THR A 17 3.12 6.74 -0.47
CA THR A 17 3.16 5.28 -0.63
C THR A 17 2.00 4.80 -1.49
N CYS A 18 2.25 3.81 -2.34
CA CYS A 18 1.21 3.10 -3.10
C CYS A 18 1.35 1.58 -2.91
N PRO A 19 0.34 0.89 -2.33
CA PRO A 19 0.35 -0.55 -2.21
C PRO A 19 0.03 -1.18 -3.58
N MET A 20 0.81 -2.18 -3.97
CA MET A 20 0.66 -2.92 -5.23
C MET A 20 0.53 -4.41 -4.92
N GLU A 21 -0.68 -4.93 -5.10
CA GLU A 21 -1.00 -6.36 -4.94
C GLU A 21 -0.85 -7.13 -6.27
N GLY A 22 -1.05 -6.46 -7.41
CA GLY A 22 -0.90 -7.05 -8.73
C GLY A 22 0.55 -7.10 -9.20
N PHE A 23 1.31 -8.12 -8.77
CA PHE A 23 2.69 -8.34 -9.21
C PHE A 23 2.98 -9.83 -9.48
N ASP A 24 4.06 -10.10 -10.22
CA ASP A 24 4.56 -11.45 -10.46
C ASP A 24 5.39 -11.91 -9.25
N SER A 25 4.77 -12.71 -8.38
CA SER A 25 5.39 -13.17 -7.13
C SER A 25 6.57 -14.11 -7.38
N VAL A 26 6.55 -14.92 -8.44
CA VAL A 26 7.64 -15.84 -8.78
C VAL A 26 8.89 -15.05 -9.17
N ARG A 27 8.75 -14.10 -10.10
CA ARG A 27 9.87 -13.26 -10.53
C ARG A 27 10.37 -12.35 -9.42
N ALA A 28 9.46 -11.77 -8.62
CA ALA A 28 9.85 -10.91 -7.51
C ALA A 28 10.65 -11.67 -6.44
N LYS A 29 10.22 -12.89 -6.07
CA LYS A 29 10.97 -13.75 -5.13
C LYS A 29 12.36 -14.10 -5.67
N GLN A 30 12.47 -14.45 -6.95
CA GLN A 30 13.75 -14.75 -7.60
C GLN A 30 14.68 -13.54 -7.60
N LEU A 31 14.18 -12.35 -7.94
CA LEU A 31 14.96 -11.11 -7.97
C LEU A 31 15.52 -10.74 -6.59
N LEU A 32 14.72 -10.94 -5.54
CA LEU A 32 15.10 -10.61 -4.16
C LEU A 32 15.84 -11.75 -3.45
N GLY A 33 16.02 -12.91 -4.09
CA GLY A 33 16.66 -14.09 -3.49
C GLY A 33 15.89 -14.66 -2.29
N LEU A 34 14.56 -14.53 -2.28
CA LEU A 34 13.74 -15.03 -1.18
C LEU A 34 13.63 -16.56 -1.22
N PRO A 35 13.58 -17.22 -0.05
CA PRO A 35 13.42 -18.66 0.01
C PRO A 35 12.03 -19.08 -0.48
N HIS A 36 11.89 -20.35 -0.87
CA HIS A 36 10.68 -20.86 -1.50
C HIS A 36 9.43 -20.77 -0.60
N ASP A 37 9.62 -20.85 0.72
CA ASP A 37 8.57 -20.78 1.74
C ASP A 37 8.14 -19.35 2.10
N ALA A 38 8.92 -18.32 1.71
CA ALA A 38 8.54 -16.93 1.91
C ALA A 38 7.45 -16.52 0.92
N GLU A 39 6.42 -15.81 1.39
CA GLU A 39 5.35 -15.26 0.56
C GLU A 39 5.40 -13.73 0.59
N ILE A 40 5.26 -13.10 -0.58
CA ILE A 40 5.20 -11.65 -0.67
C ILE A 40 3.72 -11.26 -0.54
N THR A 41 3.34 -10.65 0.58
CA THR A 41 1.94 -10.22 0.78
C THR A 41 1.58 -9.02 -0.08
N MET A 42 2.52 -8.09 -0.25
CA MET A 42 2.35 -6.87 -1.03
C MET A 42 3.68 -6.21 -1.31
N ILE A 43 3.75 -5.42 -2.38
CA ILE A 43 4.85 -4.51 -2.67
C ILE A 43 4.37 -3.09 -2.43
N ILE A 44 5.17 -2.25 -1.77
CA ILE A 44 4.80 -0.86 -1.46
C ILE A 44 5.84 0.05 -2.11
N SER A 45 5.45 0.81 -3.13
CA SER A 45 6.30 1.89 -3.63
C SER A 45 6.28 3.05 -2.65
N CYS A 46 7.44 3.67 -2.44
CA CYS A 46 7.66 4.74 -1.48
C CYS A 46 8.45 5.86 -2.16
N GLY A 47 8.06 7.12 -1.96
CA GLY A 47 8.80 8.24 -2.52
C GLY A 47 8.11 9.58 -2.31
N THR A 48 8.70 10.65 -2.85
CA THR A 48 8.08 11.97 -2.89
C THR A 48 6.97 12.00 -3.94
N ARG A 49 5.86 12.66 -3.62
CA ARG A 49 4.74 12.84 -4.54
C ARG A 49 5.17 13.66 -5.77
N SER A 50 4.79 13.22 -6.97
CA SER A 50 4.82 14.06 -8.18
C SER A 50 3.64 15.03 -8.17
N ASP A 51 3.78 16.20 -8.80
CA ASP A 51 2.71 17.20 -8.89
C ASP A 51 1.40 16.60 -9.46
N ASP A 52 1.52 15.69 -10.44
CA ASP A 52 0.40 14.96 -11.06
C ASP A 52 0.03 13.63 -10.35
N GLY A 53 0.52 13.41 -9.12
CA GLY A 53 0.39 12.14 -8.41
C GLY A 53 -1.02 11.82 -7.89
N ILE A 54 -1.95 12.78 -7.94
CA ILE A 54 -3.36 12.60 -7.58
C ILE A 54 -4.19 12.70 -8.85
N TYR A 55 -4.72 11.57 -9.29
CA TYR A 55 -5.52 11.48 -10.53
C TYR A 55 -6.99 11.93 -10.35
N SER A 56 -7.50 11.91 -9.11
CA SER A 56 -8.88 12.28 -8.80
C SER A 56 -9.05 12.64 -7.33
N GLU A 57 -10.17 13.30 -7.01
CA GLU A 57 -10.57 13.52 -5.63
C GLU A 57 -10.80 12.20 -4.89
N ARG A 58 -10.49 12.19 -3.59
CA ARG A 58 -10.58 11.00 -2.76
C ARG A 58 -12.04 10.66 -2.50
N HIS A 59 -12.51 9.57 -3.09
CA HIS A 59 -13.83 9.02 -2.81
C HIS A 59 -13.84 8.18 -1.52
N ARG A 60 -14.84 8.40 -0.66
CA ARG A 60 -15.14 7.58 0.53
C ARG A 60 -16.65 7.42 0.61
N VAL A 61 -17.12 6.23 0.99
CA VAL A 61 -18.55 5.98 1.29
C VAL A 61 -18.95 6.69 2.58
N ASP A 62 -20.25 6.98 2.73
CA ASP A 62 -20.78 7.66 3.91
C ASP A 62 -20.62 6.78 5.16
N ALA A 63 -20.38 7.43 6.30
CA ALA A 63 -20.10 6.73 7.56
C ALA A 63 -21.31 5.90 8.04
N ASP A 64 -22.53 6.41 7.82
CA ASP A 64 -23.78 5.76 8.20
C ASP A 64 -24.01 4.44 7.45
N ASP A 65 -23.39 4.25 6.28
CA ASP A 65 -23.47 3.01 5.50
C ASP A 65 -22.55 1.89 6.05
N VAL A 66 -21.52 2.25 6.83
CA VAL A 66 -20.44 1.32 7.23
C VAL A 66 -20.22 1.21 8.74
N ILE A 67 -20.76 2.12 9.55
CA ILE A 67 -20.63 2.12 11.02
C ILE A 67 -21.97 1.70 11.65
N PHE A 68 -21.98 0.52 12.27
CA PHE A 68 -23.14 0.01 12.99
C PHE A 68 -22.91 0.10 14.51
N ASN A 69 -23.79 0.81 15.22
CA ASN A 69 -23.75 0.90 16.68
C ASN A 69 -24.71 -0.15 17.28
N HIS A 70 -24.22 -0.89 18.28
CA HIS A 70 -24.99 -1.85 19.07
C HIS A 70 -25.19 -1.35 20.49
#